data_AF-A0A924BKX3-F1
#
_entry.id   AF-A0A924BKX3-F1
#
_cell.length_a   1.000
_cell.length_b   1.000
_cell.length_c   1.000
_cell.angle_alpha   90.00
_cell.angle_beta   90.00
_cell.angle_gamma   90.00
#
_symmetry.space_group_name_H-M   'P 1'
#
loop_
_entity.id
_entity.type
_entity.pdbx_description
1 polymer ?
#
loop_
_entity_poly.entity_id
_entity_poly.type
_entity_poly.pdbx_seq_one_letter_code
_entity_poly.pdbx_strand_id
1 'polypeptide(L)' 'FLATRLIVMSPSPGRISHVYDEVPFSRQFLGGGDARKVKSEPEFIRMREEVLAIIHQREVVHV' A
#
# COMPACT_ATOMS: atom_id res chain seq x y z
N PHE A 1 -8.86 -1.06 -0.28
CA PHE A 1 -7.98 -0.23 0.56
C PHE A 1 -8.49 -0.19 1.99
N LEU A 2 -8.67 -1.38 2.58
CA LEU A 2 -9.35 -1.52 3.88
C LEU A 2 -8.38 -1.90 5.00
N ALA A 3 -7.10 -2.01 4.69
CA ALA A 3 -6.06 -2.26 5.67
C ALA A 3 -5.95 -1.08 6.64
N THR A 4 -5.64 -1.38 7.89
CA THR A 4 -5.18 -0.41 8.90
C THR A 4 -3.67 -0.42 9.06
N ARG A 5 -3.03 -1.51 8.61
CA ARG A 5 -1.58 -1.73 8.57
C ARG A 5 -1.23 -2.47 7.28
N LEU A 6 -0.16 -2.07 6.60
CA LEU A 6 0.33 -2.70 5.38
C LEU A 6 1.76 -3.20 5.59
N ILE A 7 2.01 -4.46 5.22
CA ILE A 7 3.34 -5.08 5.30
C ILE A 7 3.75 -5.53 3.90
N VAL A 8 4.92 -5.09 3.45
CA VAL A 8 5.51 -5.55 2.20
C VAL A 8 6.62 -6.54 2.53
N MET A 9 6.52 -7.74 1.97
CA MET A 9 7.50 -8.81 2.16
C MET A 9 8.42 -8.91 0.94
N SER A 10 9.67 -9.31 1.14
CA SER A 10 10.54 -9.75 0.04
C SER A 10 10.10 -11.14 -0.43
N PRO A 11 10.33 -11.50 -1.70
CA PRO A 11 10.35 -12.89 -2.10
C PRO A 11 11.47 -13.63 -1.35
N SER A 12 11.43 -14.96 -1.37
CA SER A 12 12.30 -15.92 -0.67
C SER A 12 13.66 -15.40 -0.17
N PRO A 13 14.02 -15.66 1.11
CA PRO A 13 13.21 -16.23 2.18
C PRO A 13 12.34 -15.15 2.84
N GLY A 14 11.03 -15.13 2.57
CA GLY A 14 10.05 -14.08 2.91
C GLY A 14 10.35 -13.21 4.14
N ARG A 15 11.10 -12.12 3.96
CA ARG A 15 11.40 -11.15 5.03
C ARG A 15 10.44 -9.99 4.97
N ILE A 16 10.10 -9.44 6.12
CA ILE A 16 9.44 -8.13 6.18
C ILE A 16 10.44 -7.10 5.66
N SER A 17 10.03 -6.33 4.66
CA SER A 17 10.85 -5.29 4.07
C SER A 17 10.37 -3.89 4.35
N HIS A 18 9.05 -3.68 4.35
CA HIS A 18 8.46 -2.40 4.68
C HIS A 18 7.23 -2.64 5.53
N VAL A 19 7.03 -1.77 6.50
CA VAL A 19 5.85 -1.77 7.37
C VAL A 19 5.30 -0.36 7.35
N TYR A 20 4.02 -0.26 7.03
CA TYR A 20 3.22 0.95 7.15
C TYR A 20 2.22 0.69 8.27
N ASP A 21 2.57 1.12 9.49
CA ASP A 21 1.74 0.89 10.67
C ASP A 21 0.44 1.71 10.66
N GLU A 22 0.42 2.81 9.91
CA GLU A 22 -0.75 3.68 9.77
C GLU A 22 -1.22 3.75 8.32
N VAL A 23 -2.33 3.05 8.02
CA VAL A 23 -3.04 3.14 6.74
C VAL A 23 -4.42 3.75 6.97
N PRO A 24 -4.59 5.08 6.79
CA PRO A 24 -5.79 5.79 7.26
C PRO A 24 -7.01 5.62 6.36
N PHE A 25 -6.83 5.13 5.13
CA PHE A 25 -7.87 5.14 4.08
C PHE A 25 -9.13 4.34 4.42
N SER A 26 -8.98 3.28 5.22
CA SER A 26 -10.12 2.49 5.71
C SER A 26 -11.01 3.32 6.62
N ARG A 27 -10.41 4.09 7.55
CA ARG A 27 -11.14 5.00 8.46
C ARG A 27 -11.72 6.19 7.70
N GLN A 28 -10.98 6.77 6.75
CA GLN A 28 -11.49 7.84 5.89
C GLN A 28 -12.73 7.40 5.09
N PHE A 29 -12.70 6.18 4.54
CA PHE A 29 -13.85 5.59 3.86
C PHE A 29 -15.02 5.38 4.81
N LEU A 30 -14.80 4.84 6.01
CA LEU A 30 -15.89 4.66 6.99
C LEU A 30 -16.50 5.98 7.45
N GLY A 31 -15.72 7.06 7.50
CA GLY A 31 -16.20 8.39 7.88
C GLY A 31 -17.01 9.11 6.78
N GLY A 32 -16.76 8.81 5.50
CA GLY A 32 -17.36 9.53 4.37
C GLY A 32 -18.19 8.69 3.39
N GLY A 33 -18.09 7.36 3.42
CA GLY A 33 -18.80 6.43 2.53
C GLY A 33 -18.37 6.45 1.06
N ASP A 34 -17.58 7.44 0.63
CA ASP A 34 -17.18 7.60 -0.77
C ASP A 34 -15.80 7.01 -1.06
N ALA A 35 -15.80 5.81 -1.62
CA ALA A 35 -14.59 5.12 -2.02
C ALA A 35 -13.85 5.78 -3.20
N ARG A 36 -14.56 6.47 -4.09
CA ARG A 36 -13.95 7.15 -5.25
C ARG A 36 -13.17 8.35 -4.78
N LYS A 37 -13.75 9.15 -3.88
CA LYS A 37 -13.08 10.31 -3.28
C LYS A 37 -11.76 9.90 -2.62
N VAL A 38 -11.78 8.92 -1.72
CA VAL A 38 -10.56 8.44 -1.03
C VAL A 38 -9.49 7.98 -2.02
N LYS A 39 -9.87 7.24 -3.07
CA LYS A 39 -8.93 6.76 -4.09
C LYS A 39 -8.33 7.86 -4.96
N SER A 40 -9.02 8.99 -5.11
CA SER A 40 -8.54 10.15 -5.86
C SER A 40 -7.69 11.11 -5.03
N GLU A 41 -7.66 10.95 -3.69
CA GLU A 41 -6.85 11.82 -2.84
C GLU A 41 -5.35 11.65 -3.12
N PRO A 42 -4.56 12.74 -3.13
CA PRO A 42 -3.12 12.68 -3.42
C PRO A 42 -2.35 11.72 -2.51
N GLU A 43 -2.74 11.61 -1.25
CA GLU A 43 -2.09 10.73 -0.29
C GLU A 43 -2.29 9.25 -0.64
N PHE A 44 -3.49 8.88 -1.07
CA PHE A 44 -3.80 7.52 -1.51
C PHE A 44 -2.98 7.14 -2.73
N ILE A 45 -2.93 8.04 -3.71
CA ILE A 45 -2.18 7.85 -4.95
C ILE A 45 -0.69 7.70 -4.65
N ARG A 46 -0.11 8.59 -3.83
CA ARG A 46 1.31 8.55 -3.44
C ARG A 46 1.68 7.21 -2.79
N MET A 47 0.92 6.77 -1.77
CA MET A 47 1.23 5.50 -1.09
C MET A 47 1.07 4.30 -2.03
N ARG A 48 0.04 4.30 -2.88
CA ARG A 48 -0.14 3.26 -3.90
C ARG A 48 1.06 3.18 -4.84
N GLU A 49 1.50 4.32 -5.36
CA GLU A 49 2.64 4.38 -6.30
C GLU A 49 3.95 3.97 -5.64
N GLU A 50 4.18 4.38 -4.39
CA GLU A 50 5.33 3.95 -3.59
C GLU A 50 5.37 2.43 -3.41
N VAL A 51 4.24 1.84 -2.98
CA VAL A 51 4.14 0.39 -2.75
C VAL A 51 4.30 -0.38 -4.06
N LEU A 52 3.68 0.08 -5.15
CA LEU A 52 3.84 -0.53 -6.47
C LEU A 52 5.29 -0.44 -6.96
N ALA A 53 5.97 0.68 -6.75
CA ALA A 53 7.38 0.83 -7.10
C ALA A 53 8.25 -0.18 -6.32
N ILE A 54 8.01 -0.38 -5.02
CA ILE A 54 8.73 -1.37 -4.20
C ILE A 54 8.51 -2.80 -4.72
N ILE A 55 7.27 -3.13 -5.11
CA ILE A 55 6.93 -4.46 -5.63
C ILE A 55 7.60 -4.68 -7.00
N HIS A 56 7.48 -3.73 -7.93
CA HIS A 56 8.00 -3.89 -9.29
C HIS A 56 9.52 -3.77 -9.39
N GLN A 57 10.19 -2.95 -8.56
CA GLN A 57 11.66 -2.95 -8.47
C GLN A 57 12.20 -4.33 -8.06
N ARG A 58 11.39 -5.16 -7.41
CA ARG A 58 11.76 -6.51 -6.96
C ARG A 58 11.39 -7.63 -7.91
N GLU A 59 10.48 -7.40 -8.86
CA GLU A 59 10.16 -8.41 -9.89
C GLU A 59 11.34 -8.61 -10.87
N VAL A 60 12.37 -7.75 -10.81
CA VAL A 60 13.63 -7.90 -11.55
C VAL A 60 14.58 -8.91 -10.86
N VAL A 61 14.07 -10.04 -10.39
CA VAL A 61 14.91 -11.20 -10.06
C VAL A 61 14.86 -12.14 -11.25
N HIS A 62 16.02 -12.26 -11.90
CA HIS A 62 16.26 -12.98 -13.14
C HIS A 62 15.87 -14.47 -13.04
N VAL A 63 15.26 -14.99 -14.11
CA VAL A 63 15.43 -16.38 -14.55
C VAL A 63 16.68 -16.45 -15.41
#